data_AF-A0A943JSY4-F1
#
_entry.id   AF-A0A943JSY4-F1
#
_cell.length_a   1.000
_cell.length_b   1.000
_cell.length_c   1.000
_cell.angle_alpha   90.00
_cell.angle_beta   90.00
_cell.angle_gamma   90.00
#
_symmetry.space_group_name_H-M   'P 1'
#
loop_
_entity.id
_entity.type
_entity.pdbx_description
1 polymer ?
#
loop_
_entity_poly.entity_id
_entity_poly.type
_entity_poly.pdbx_seq_one_letter_code
_entity_poly.pdbx_strand_id
1 'polypeptide(L)'
;MKLKILNKKIDSLNNQLRKIKVKKSNFSQTERKKRARNLIILGANFEILGYEKEDTAVILGFLKENIELINKNRDHYKNIGTDLLQKRKEEKIKNQEIKQNQTAEKRLINMDEIKELMQLSKKYDISTFIRNTFKKTLWETITLKEFEAIKANFKEE
;
A
#
# COMPACT_ATOMS: atom_id res chain seq x y z
N MET A 1 19.47 19.08 -64.67
CA MET A 1 18.09 18.71 -64.26
C MET A 1 18.00 17.32 -63.62
N LYS A 2 18.59 16.26 -64.21
CA LYS A 2 18.53 14.87 -63.70
C LYS A 2 19.13 14.66 -62.30
N LEU A 3 20.25 15.30 -61.98
CA LEU A 3 20.94 15.17 -60.67
C LEU A 3 20.11 15.73 -59.50
N LYS A 4 19.42 16.85 -59.72
CA LYS A 4 18.54 17.48 -58.72
C LYS A 4 17.31 16.62 -58.42
N ILE A 5 16.80 15.91 -59.43
CA ILE A 5 15.70 14.95 -59.28
C ILE A 5 16.18 13.72 -58.49
N LEU A 6 17.40 13.24 -58.78
CA LEU A 6 18.00 12.10 -58.08
C LEU A 6 18.24 12.41 -56.60
N ASN A 7 18.79 13.58 -56.28
CA ASN A 7 19.00 14.02 -54.89
C ASN A 7 17.68 14.13 -54.12
N LYS A 8 16.63 14.71 -54.73
CA LYS A 8 15.29 14.73 -54.11
C LYS A 8 14.74 13.32 -53.85
N LYS A 9 15.02 12.36 -54.73
CA LYS A 9 14.63 10.96 -54.56
C LYS A 9 15.40 10.31 -53.42
N ILE A 10 16.70 10.56 -53.31
CA ILE A 10 17.56 10.09 -52.21
C ILE A 10 17.08 10.67 -50.87
N ASP A 11 16.78 11.97 -50.80
CA ASP A 11 16.27 12.61 -49.58
C ASP A 11 14.90 12.05 -49.17
N SER A 12 14.03 11.78 -50.14
CA SER A 12 12.74 11.13 -49.89
C SER A 12 12.92 9.72 -49.33
N LEU A 13 13.80 8.91 -49.93
CA LEU A 13 14.12 7.56 -49.48
C LEU A 13 14.77 7.56 -48.08
N ASN A 14 15.68 8.49 -47.82
CA ASN A 14 16.30 8.66 -46.50
C ASN A 14 15.27 9.05 -45.44
N ASN A 15 14.33 9.94 -45.78
CA ASN A 15 13.22 10.30 -44.89
C ASN A 15 12.25 9.14 -44.65
N GLN A 16 11.98 8.32 -45.67
CA GLN A 16 11.19 7.10 -45.52
C GLN A 16 11.90 6.07 -44.64
N LEU A 17 13.20 5.85 -44.85
CA LEU A 17 14.05 4.99 -44.01
C LEU A 17 14.09 5.47 -42.55
N ARG A 18 14.21 6.78 -42.32
CA ARG A 18 14.15 7.38 -40.98
C ARG A 18 12.78 7.16 -40.34
N LYS A 19 11.68 7.36 -41.08
CA LYS A 19 10.32 7.07 -40.61
C LYS A 19 10.13 5.59 -40.29
N ILE A 20 10.69 4.68 -41.09
CA ILE A 20 10.63 3.22 -40.86
C ILE A 20 11.46 2.83 -39.64
N LYS A 21 12.66 3.40 -39.44
CA LYS A 21 13.49 3.18 -38.24
C LYS A 21 12.79 3.67 -36.96
N VAL A 22 12.16 4.85 -37.00
CA VAL A 22 11.34 5.38 -35.90
C VAL A 22 10.10 4.51 -35.65
N LYS A 23 9.48 3.97 -36.69
CA LYS A 23 8.36 3.01 -36.54
C LYS A 23 8.81 1.68 -35.93
N LYS A 24 10.02 1.18 -36.24
CA LYS A 24 10.59 -0.03 -35.61
C LYS A 24 10.99 0.18 -34.14
N SER A 25 11.25 1.42 -33.70
CA SER A 25 11.58 1.74 -32.30
C SER A 25 10.38 2.21 -31.46
N ASN A 26 9.21 2.44 -32.07
CA ASN A 26 8.04 2.93 -31.35
C ASN A 26 7.22 1.75 -30.85
N PHE A 27 7.54 1.28 -29.65
CA PHE A 27 6.56 0.58 -28.81
C PHE A 27 5.23 1.34 -28.89
N SER A 28 4.15 0.61 -29.17
CA SER A 28 2.80 1.14 -29.11
C SER A 28 2.55 1.81 -27.75
N GLN A 29 1.60 2.74 -27.70
CA GLN A 29 1.30 3.45 -26.45
C GLN A 29 0.92 2.48 -25.32
N THR A 30 0.26 1.37 -25.65
CA THR A 30 -0.08 0.28 -24.73
C THR A 30 1.17 -0.43 -24.21
N GLU A 31 2.12 -0.78 -25.09
CA GLU A 31 3.39 -1.39 -24.69
C GLU A 31 4.24 -0.45 -23.82
N ARG A 32 4.27 0.84 -24.14
CA ARG A 32 4.98 1.84 -23.31
C ARG A 32 4.39 1.92 -21.91
N LYS A 33 3.06 1.96 -21.78
CA LYS A 33 2.37 1.96 -20.48
C LYS A 33 2.67 0.67 -19.70
N LYS A 34 2.63 -0.48 -20.37
CA LYS A 34 2.95 -1.78 -19.74
C LYS A 34 4.40 -1.81 -19.25
N ARG A 35 5.35 -1.34 -20.05
CA ARG A 35 6.77 -1.25 -19.67
C ARG A 35 6.98 -0.32 -18.48
N ALA A 36 6.40 0.88 -18.52
CA ALA A 36 6.50 1.84 -17.40
C ALA A 36 5.96 1.24 -16.10
N ARG A 37 4.78 0.60 -16.16
CA ARG A 37 4.20 -0.11 -15.01
C ARG A 37 5.15 -1.19 -14.48
N ASN A 38 5.75 -2.00 -15.35
CA ASN A 38 6.68 -3.04 -14.95
C ASN A 38 7.93 -2.46 -14.27
N LEU A 39 8.48 -1.36 -14.79
CA LEU A 39 9.65 -0.70 -14.19
C LEU A 39 9.33 -0.13 -12.80
N ILE A 40 8.14 0.45 -12.62
CA ILE A 40 7.67 0.94 -11.31
C ILE A 40 7.57 -0.22 -10.31
N ILE A 41 7.02 -1.37 -10.74
CA ILE A 41 6.91 -2.57 -9.88
C ILE A 41 8.31 -3.09 -9.50
N LEU A 42 9.25 -3.15 -10.45
CA LEU A 42 10.62 -3.56 -10.15
C LEU A 42 11.31 -2.62 -9.16
N GLY A 43 11.15 -1.30 -9.33
CA GLY A 43 11.66 -0.32 -8.38
C GLY A 43 11.09 -0.51 -6.97
N ALA A 44 9.77 -0.70 -6.86
CA ALA A 44 9.13 -0.98 -5.58
C ALA A 44 9.64 -2.29 -4.94
N ASN A 45 9.94 -3.32 -5.74
CA ASN A 45 10.51 -4.56 -5.22
C ASN A 45 11.93 -4.37 -4.67
N PHE A 46 12.75 -3.51 -5.30
CA PHE A 46 14.06 -3.17 -4.76
C PHE A 46 13.95 -2.41 -3.44
N GLU A 47 13.04 -1.46 -3.34
CA GLU A 47 12.76 -0.72 -2.10
C GLU A 47 12.29 -1.65 -0.97
N ILE A 48 11.44 -2.63 -1.27
CA ILE A 48 11.01 -3.64 -0.30
C ILE A 48 12.20 -4.40 0.31
N LEU A 49 13.26 -4.62 -0.47
CA LEU A 49 14.47 -5.32 -0.05
C LEU A 49 15.59 -4.39 0.42
N GLY A 50 15.38 -3.08 0.45
CA GLY A 50 16.38 -2.09 0.88
C GLY A 50 17.49 -1.80 -0.14
N TYR A 51 17.27 -2.12 -1.42
CA TYR A 51 18.24 -1.91 -2.50
C TYR A 51 18.05 -0.60 -3.26
N GLU A 52 17.17 0.29 -2.82
CA GLU A 52 16.87 1.55 -3.52
C GLU A 52 18.05 2.54 -3.57
N LYS A 53 19.06 2.34 -2.71
CA LYS A 53 20.29 3.14 -2.66
C LYS A 53 21.52 2.41 -3.18
N GLU A 54 21.37 1.16 -3.60
CA GLU A 54 22.50 0.36 -4.06
C GLU A 54 23.00 0.86 -5.42
N ASP A 55 24.30 0.68 -5.69
CA ASP A 55 24.88 1.11 -6.95
C ASP A 55 24.32 0.31 -8.13
N THR A 56 23.86 1.01 -9.16
CA THR A 56 23.23 0.38 -10.32
C THR A 56 24.14 -0.59 -11.06
N ALA A 57 25.45 -0.36 -11.09
CA ALA A 57 26.42 -1.28 -11.69
C ALA A 57 26.60 -2.53 -10.84
N VAL A 58 26.55 -2.41 -9.51
CA VAL A 58 26.58 -3.56 -8.58
C VAL A 58 25.36 -4.45 -8.79
N ILE A 59 24.15 -3.89 -8.82
CA ILE A 59 22.92 -4.64 -9.10
C ILE A 59 23.03 -5.35 -10.46
N LEU A 60 23.49 -4.63 -11.49
CA LEU A 60 23.61 -5.18 -12.84
C LEU A 60 24.64 -6.32 -12.89
N GLY A 61 25.79 -6.16 -12.24
CA GLY A 61 26.83 -7.19 -12.14
C GLY A 61 26.30 -8.45 -11.48
N PHE A 62 25.65 -8.31 -10.31
CA PHE A 62 25.04 -9.43 -9.60
C PHE A 62 24.02 -10.18 -10.45
N LEU A 63 23.09 -9.46 -11.09
CA LEU A 63 22.08 -10.08 -11.96
C LEU A 63 22.71 -10.79 -13.16
N LYS A 64 23.78 -10.24 -13.72
CA LYS A 64 24.50 -10.82 -14.86
C LYS A 64 25.19 -12.11 -14.46
N GLU A 65 25.87 -12.15 -13.32
CA GLU A 65 26.57 -13.34 -12.81
C GLU A 65 25.60 -14.46 -12.43
N ASN A 66 24.39 -14.13 -11.96
CA ASN A 66 23.43 -15.10 -11.43
C ASN A 66 22.32 -15.49 -12.42
N ILE A 67 22.36 -15.04 -13.67
CA ILE A 67 21.23 -15.16 -14.61
C ILE A 67 20.82 -16.62 -14.88
N GLU A 68 21.77 -17.54 -14.96
CA GLU A 68 21.50 -18.96 -15.19
C GLU A 68 20.84 -19.61 -13.98
N LEU A 69 21.33 -19.29 -12.77
CA LEU A 69 20.75 -19.75 -11.51
C LEU A 69 19.32 -19.22 -11.34
N ILE A 70 19.10 -17.94 -11.67
CA ILE A 70 17.79 -17.30 -11.67
C ILE A 70 16.82 -18.04 -12.60
N ASN A 71 17.27 -18.38 -13.80
CA ASN A 71 16.44 -19.07 -14.77
C ASN A 71 16.13 -20.51 -14.36
N LYS A 72 17.10 -21.24 -13.80
CA LYS A 72 16.92 -22.62 -13.31
C LYS A 72 15.94 -22.70 -12.15
N ASN A 73 15.98 -21.74 -11.23
CA ASN A 73 15.19 -21.73 -10.01
C ASN A 73 14.00 -20.74 -10.07
N ARG A 74 13.53 -20.41 -11.28
CA ARG A 74 12.52 -19.36 -11.51
C ARG A 74 11.25 -19.58 -10.68
N ASP A 75 10.71 -20.79 -10.65
CA ASP A 75 9.47 -21.08 -9.92
C ASP A 75 9.66 -21.01 -8.40
N HIS A 76 10.82 -21.45 -7.91
CA HIS A 76 11.18 -21.30 -6.50
C HIS A 76 11.20 -19.82 -6.07
N TYR A 77 11.88 -18.96 -6.83
CA TYR A 77 11.91 -17.53 -6.55
C TYR A 77 10.54 -16.86 -6.70
N LYS A 78 9.72 -17.32 -7.65
CA LYS A 78 8.33 -16.87 -7.79
C LYS A 78 7.49 -17.17 -6.54
N ASN A 79 7.65 -18.37 -5.97
CA ASN A 79 6.93 -18.75 -4.74
C ASN A 79 7.35 -17.87 -3.56
N ILE A 80 8.66 -17.69 -3.34
CA ILE A 80 9.18 -16.78 -2.30
C ILE A 80 8.60 -15.38 -2.45
N GLY A 81 8.64 -14.82 -3.67
CA GLY A 81 8.09 -13.49 -3.93
C GLY A 81 6.59 -13.40 -3.70
N THR A 82 5.84 -14.45 -4.01
CA THR A 82 4.39 -14.51 -3.80
C THR A 82 4.05 -14.49 -2.32
N ASP A 83 4.75 -15.30 -1.52
CA ASP A 83 4.56 -15.36 -0.07
C ASP A 83 4.87 -14.03 0.61
N LEU A 84 5.96 -13.37 0.20
CA LEU A 84 6.37 -12.08 0.76
C LEU A 84 5.35 -10.97 0.45
N LEU A 85 4.85 -10.92 -0.78
CA LEU A 85 3.81 -9.97 -1.16
C LEU A 85 2.49 -10.22 -0.44
N GLN A 86 2.17 -11.49 -0.20
CA GLN A 86 0.96 -11.88 0.54
C GLN A 86 1.05 -11.45 2.01
N LYS A 87 2.16 -11.75 2.69
CA LYS A 87 2.42 -11.31 4.07
C LYS A 87 2.28 -9.80 4.23
N ARG A 88 2.86 -9.01 3.31
CA ARG A 88 2.71 -7.54 3.33
C ARG A 88 1.25 -7.07 3.20
N LYS A 89 0.44 -7.75 2.40
CA LYS A 89 -0.99 -7.41 2.28
C LYS A 89 -1.72 -7.67 3.60
N GLU A 90 -1.45 -8.81 4.21
CA GLU A 90 -2.06 -9.19 5.49
C GLU A 90 -1.63 -8.24 6.62
N GLU A 91 -0.35 -7.89 6.70
CA GLU A 91 0.16 -6.88 7.65
C GLU A 91 -0.50 -5.53 7.45
N LYS A 92 -0.70 -5.10 6.19
CA LYS A 92 -1.38 -3.85 5.90
C LYS A 92 -2.83 -3.87 6.38
N ILE A 93 -3.55 -4.97 6.16
CA ILE A 93 -4.93 -5.15 6.62
C ILE A 93 -4.97 -5.12 8.15
N LYS A 94 -4.13 -5.92 8.82
CA LYS A 94 -4.03 -5.94 10.29
C LYS A 94 -3.72 -4.56 10.85
N ASN A 95 -2.78 -3.83 10.24
CA ASN A 95 -2.44 -2.48 10.67
C ASN A 95 -3.58 -1.48 10.45
N GLN A 96 -4.41 -1.68 9.42
CA GLN A 96 -5.60 -0.88 9.19
C GLN A 96 -6.70 -1.20 10.21
N GLU A 97 -6.93 -2.48 10.50
CA GLU A 97 -7.86 -2.94 11.53
C GLU A 97 -7.45 -2.44 12.91
N ILE A 98 -6.17 -2.55 13.27
CA ILE A 98 -5.63 -2.01 14.53
C ILE A 98 -5.88 -0.49 14.61
N LYS A 99 -5.62 0.25 13.53
CA LYS A 99 -5.89 1.70 13.49
C LYS A 99 -7.38 2.00 13.64
N GLN A 100 -8.26 1.26 12.95
CA GLN A 100 -9.70 1.43 13.05
C GLN A 100 -10.19 1.11 14.45
N ASN A 101 -9.77 -0.01 15.04
CA ASN A 101 -10.14 -0.43 16.39
C ASN A 101 -9.62 0.57 17.44
N GLN A 102 -8.39 1.05 17.33
CA GLN A 102 -7.88 2.12 18.20
C GLN A 102 -8.68 3.42 18.07
N THR A 103 -9.16 3.73 16.87
CA THR A 103 -9.99 4.93 16.64
C THR A 103 -11.39 4.73 17.20
N ALA A 104 -11.97 3.53 17.06
CA ALA A 104 -13.26 3.15 17.62
C ALA A 104 -13.22 3.12 19.16
N GLU A 105 -12.19 2.53 19.77
CA GLU A 105 -11.98 2.53 21.22
C GLU A 105 -11.86 3.94 21.79
N LYS A 106 -11.25 4.87 21.04
CA LYS A 106 -11.09 6.28 21.44
C LYS A 106 -12.30 7.16 21.09
N ARG A 107 -13.29 6.64 20.37
CA ARG A 107 -14.51 7.40 20.04
C ARG A 107 -15.25 7.72 21.35
N LEU A 108 -15.66 8.97 21.50
CA LEU A 108 -16.57 9.36 22.58
C LEU A 108 -17.93 8.69 22.40
N ILE A 109 -18.57 8.34 23.51
CA ILE A 109 -19.89 7.72 23.47
C ILE A 109 -20.94 8.64 22.85
N ASN A 110 -21.90 8.05 22.16
CA ASN A 110 -23.01 8.76 21.53
C ASN A 110 -24.20 8.92 22.50
N MET A 111 -25.25 9.59 22.03
CA MET A 111 -26.44 9.86 22.85
C MET A 111 -27.16 8.61 23.34
N ASP A 112 -27.17 7.51 22.58
CA ASP A 112 -27.85 6.28 22.99
C ASP A 112 -27.05 5.55 24.07
N GLU A 113 -25.72 5.51 23.94
CA GLU A 113 -24.81 4.99 24.97
C GLU A 113 -24.89 5.81 26.27
N ILE A 114 -25.04 7.14 26.17
CA ILE A 114 -25.27 8.00 27.34
C ILE A 114 -26.62 7.67 28.01
N LYS A 115 -27.70 7.46 27.24
CA LYS A 115 -29.01 7.05 27.80
C LYS A 115 -28.90 5.72 28.54
N GLU A 116 -28.11 4.78 28.04
CA GLU A 116 -27.86 3.51 28.73
C GLU A 116 -27.16 3.71 30.08
N LEU A 117 -26.12 4.56 30.12
CA LEU A 117 -25.49 4.93 31.39
C LEU A 117 -26.50 5.60 32.35
N MET A 118 -27.41 6.43 31.83
CA MET A 118 -28.44 7.09 32.65
C MET A 118 -29.44 6.10 33.23
N GLN A 119 -29.71 4.99 32.54
CA GLN A 119 -30.55 3.94 33.08
C GLN A 119 -29.83 3.16 34.17
N LEU A 120 -28.56 2.78 33.94
CA LEU A 120 -27.74 2.11 34.93
C LEU A 120 -27.56 2.97 36.20
N SER A 121 -27.49 4.30 36.06
CA SER A 121 -27.22 5.18 37.20
C SER A 121 -28.40 5.32 38.15
N LYS A 122 -29.58 4.85 37.73
CA LYS A 122 -30.75 4.74 38.61
C LYS A 122 -30.56 3.64 39.65
N LYS A 123 -29.75 2.62 39.34
CA LYS A 123 -29.50 1.47 40.21
C LYS A 123 -28.15 1.56 40.93
N TYR A 124 -27.14 2.13 40.29
CA TYR A 124 -25.76 2.16 40.78
C TYR A 124 -25.17 3.57 40.78
N ASP A 125 -24.25 3.85 41.71
CA ASP A 125 -23.50 5.12 41.70
C ASP A 125 -22.34 5.08 40.70
N ILE A 126 -22.68 5.13 39.42
CA ILE A 126 -21.70 5.12 38.33
C ILE A 126 -20.87 6.40 38.30
N SER A 127 -21.43 7.54 38.74
CA SER A 127 -20.72 8.82 38.71
C SER A 127 -19.47 8.80 39.58
N THR A 128 -19.59 8.21 40.78
CA THR A 128 -18.44 8.04 41.68
C THR A 128 -17.42 7.05 41.09
N PHE A 129 -17.89 5.95 40.50
CA PHE A 129 -17.01 5.01 39.80
C PHE A 129 -16.23 5.66 38.64
N ILE A 130 -16.90 6.45 37.81
CA ILE A 130 -16.28 7.14 36.66
C ILE A 130 -15.22 8.14 37.14
N ARG A 131 -15.53 8.92 38.18
CA ARG A 131 -14.59 9.89 38.75
C ARG A 131 -13.36 9.21 39.34
N ASN A 132 -13.53 8.12 40.05
CA ASN A 132 -12.42 7.43 40.71
C ASN A 132 -11.57 6.64 39.71
N THR A 133 -12.20 5.97 38.74
CA THR A 133 -11.53 5.05 37.82
C THR A 133 -10.94 5.76 36.60
N PHE A 134 -11.70 6.70 36.00
CA PHE A 134 -11.32 7.37 34.76
C PHE A 134 -10.98 8.84 34.94
N LYS A 135 -11.14 9.40 36.14
CA LYS A 135 -10.89 10.82 36.46
C LYS A 135 -11.72 11.80 35.59
N LYS A 136 -12.92 11.38 35.21
CA LYS A 136 -13.85 12.16 34.38
C LYS A 136 -15.10 12.53 35.16
N THR A 137 -15.68 13.68 34.84
CA THR A 137 -16.90 14.21 35.47
C THR A 137 -18.08 14.28 34.52
N LEU A 138 -17.84 14.58 33.24
CA LEU A 138 -18.85 14.66 32.19
C LEU A 138 -18.94 13.34 31.43
N TRP A 139 -20.15 12.80 31.30
CA TRP A 139 -20.35 11.49 30.67
C TRP A 139 -20.09 11.49 29.16
N GLU A 140 -20.31 12.62 28.49
CA GLU A 140 -19.97 12.82 27.07
C GLU A 140 -18.48 12.67 26.78
N THR A 141 -17.62 12.77 27.79
CA THR A 141 -16.17 12.61 27.65
C THR A 141 -15.70 11.17 27.81
N ILE A 142 -16.62 10.25 28.09
CA ILE A 142 -16.35 8.82 28.21
C ILE A 142 -16.13 8.25 26.80
N THR A 143 -15.09 7.43 26.66
CA THR A 143 -14.79 6.71 25.42
C THR A 143 -15.54 5.39 25.37
N LEU A 144 -15.72 4.82 24.17
CA LEU A 144 -16.40 3.54 24.00
C LEU A 144 -15.80 2.43 24.87
N LYS A 145 -14.46 2.39 24.97
CA LYS A 145 -13.75 1.42 25.83
C LYS A 145 -14.08 1.58 27.32
N GLU A 146 -14.11 2.82 27.80
CA GLU A 146 -14.46 3.09 29.19
C GLU A 146 -15.94 2.79 29.46
N PHE A 147 -16.82 3.05 28.49
CA PHE A 147 -18.23 2.67 28.56
C PHE A 147 -18.44 1.15 28.67
N GLU A 148 -17.74 0.37 27.84
CA GLU A 148 -17.78 -1.10 27.94
C GLU A 148 -17.25 -1.61 29.29
N ALA A 149 -16.18 -0.99 29.82
CA ALA A 149 -15.64 -1.32 31.14
C ALA A 149 -16.63 -1.00 32.27
N ILE A 150 -17.36 0.12 32.19
CA ILE A 150 -18.44 0.46 33.12
C ILE A 150 -19.54 -0.60 33.04
N LYS A 151 -20.02 -0.93 31.83
CA LYS A 151 -21.07 -1.95 31.68
C LYS A 151 -20.63 -3.32 32.17
N ALA A 152 -19.36 -3.71 31.98
CA ALA A 152 -18.85 -4.97 32.50
C ALA A 152 -18.83 -5.03 34.04
N ASN A 153 -18.55 -3.90 34.70
CA ASN A 153 -18.49 -3.81 36.17
C ASN A 153 -19.86 -3.77 36.84
N PHE A 154 -20.90 -3.31 36.13
CA PHE A 154 -22.27 -3.18 36.64
C PHE A 154 -23.28 -4.05 35.90
N LYS A 155 -22.82 -5.05 35.13
CA LYS A 155 -23.70 -6.06 34.55
C LYS A 155 -24.28 -6.90 35.69
N GLU A 156 -25.59 -6.79 35.89
CA GLU A 156 -26.36 -7.79 36.64
C GLU A 156 -26.22 -9.13 35.87
N GLU A 157 -25.88 -10.21 36.58
CA GLU A 157 -26.12 -11.58 36.11
C GLU A 157 -27.62 -11.81 35.89
#